data_AF-A0A662SK88-F1
#
_entry.id   AF-A0A662SK88-F1
#
_cell.length_a   1.000
_cell.length_b   1.000
_cell.length_c   1.000
_cell.angle_alpha   90.00
_cell.angle_beta   90.00
_cell.angle_gamma   90.00
#
_symmetry.space_group_name_H-M   'P 1'
#
loop_
_entity.id
_entity.type
_entity.pdbx_description
1 polymer ?
#
loop_
_entity_poly.entity_id
_entity_poly.type
_entity_poly.pdbx_seq_one_letter_code
_entity_poly.pdbx_strand_id
1 'polypeptide(L)' 'MERKKGKGAYRCRRCGRVGYGIIRKYDLYLCR' A
#
# COMPACT_ATOMS: atom_id res chain seq x y z
N MET A 1 -9.20 10.17 -10.10
CA MET A 1 -9.99 8.93 -9.83
C MET A 1 -9.13 7.99 -8.99
N GLU A 2 -9.29 7.99 -7.67
CA GLU A 2 -8.53 7.07 -6.80
C GLU A 2 -8.99 5.62 -7.03
N ARG A 3 -8.04 4.73 -7.30
CA ARG A 3 -8.32 3.31 -7.54
C ARG A 3 -8.66 2.64 -6.22
N LYS A 4 -9.95 2.39 -5.97
CA LYS A 4 -10.45 1.78 -4.71
C LYS A 4 -10.08 0.30 -4.53
N LYS A 5 -9.56 -0.38 -5.55
CA LYS A 5 -9.24 -1.82 -5.53
C LYS A 5 -7.94 -2.11 -6.28
N GLY A 6 -7.18 -3.12 -5.82
CA GLY A 6 -5.94 -3.59 -6.46
C GLY A 6 -4.65 -3.02 -5.84
N LYS A 7 -3.49 -3.37 -6.43
CA LYS A 7 -2.16 -2.99 -5.89
C LYS A 7 -1.95 -1.47 -5.81
N GLY A 8 -2.63 -0.71 -6.67
CA GLY A 8 -2.63 0.76 -6.65
C GLY A 8 -3.47 1.40 -5.55
N ALA A 9 -4.23 0.61 -4.78
CA ALA A 9 -5.08 1.11 -3.69
C ALA A 9 -4.32 1.24 -2.36
N TYR A 10 -3.15 0.59 -2.24
CA TYR A 10 -2.42 0.52 -0.99
C TYR A 10 -1.13 1.33 -1.08
N ARG A 11 -0.96 2.26 -0.14
CA ARG A 11 0.25 3.07 0.00
C ARG A 11 1.03 2.69 1.25
N CYS A 12 2.35 2.73 1.16
CA CYS A 12 3.23 2.65 2.31
C CYS A 12 3.00 3.87 3.21
N ARG A 13 2.69 3.65 4.48
CA ARG A 13 2.58 4.73 5.48
C ARG A 13 3.90 5.45 5.73
N ARG A 14 5.03 4.79 5.51
CA ARG A 14 6.37 5.36 5.76
C ARG A 14 6.89 6.23 4.62
N CYS A 15 6.87 5.72 3.39
CA CYS A 15 7.50 6.39 2.24
C CYS A 15 6.52 6.80 1.13
N GLY A 16 5.21 6.55 1.31
CA GLY A 16 4.19 6.90 0.31
C GLY A 16 4.19 6.02 -0.94
N ARG A 17 5.09 5.02 -1.05
CA ARG A 17 5.14 4.10 -2.19
C ARG A 17 3.79 3.40 -2.38
N VAL A 18 3.28 3.42 -3.61
CA VAL A 18 2.01 2.75 -3.99
C VAL A 18 2.33 1.57 -4.90
N GLY A 19 1.69 0.43 -4.69
CA GLY A 19 1.84 -0.73 -5.59
C GLY A 19 2.32 -2.02 -4.92
N TYR A 20 3.34 -2.62 -5.51
CA TYR A 20 3.85 -3.95 -5.13
C TYR A 20 4.71 -3.87 -3.86
N GLY A 21 4.62 -4.90 -3.02
CA GLY A 21 5.46 -5.03 -1.83
C GLY A 21 4.94 -4.29 -0.58
N ILE A 22 3.68 -3.82 -0.58
CA ILE A 22 3.04 -3.29 0.62
C ILE A 22 2.53 -4.44 1.51
N ILE A 23 3.14 -4.59 2.67
CA ILE A 23 2.76 -5.48 3.76
C ILE A 23 1.49 -4.92 4.41
N ARG A 24 0.38 -5.63 4.23
CA ARG A 24 -0.93 -5.29 4.80
C ARG A 24 -1.26 -6.09 6.07
N LYS A 25 -0.38 -7.02 6.47
CA LYS A 25 -0.55 -7.83 7.68
C LYS A 25 -0.58 -6.92 8.91
N TYR A 26 -1.44 -7.21 9.88
CA TYR A 26 -1.63 -6.39 11.09
C TYR A 26 -1.91 -4.91 10.80
N ASP A 27 -2.50 -4.61 9.65
CA ASP A 27 -2.78 -3.23 9.23
C ASP A 27 -1.52 -2.35 9.16
N LEU A 28 -0.32 -2.93 8.94
CA LEU A 28 0.96 -2.22 8.94
C LEU A 28 1.11 -1.22 7.78
N TYR A 29 0.64 -1.57 6.57
CA TYR A 29 0.81 -0.80 5.34
C TYR A 29 2.22 -0.27 5.15
N LEU A 30 3.22 -1.15 5.22
CA LEU A 30 4.63 -0.81 5.01
C LEU A 30 5.17 -1.49 3.77
N CYS A 31 6.04 -0.82 3.03
CA CYS A 31 6.81 -1.51 2.01
C CYS A 31 7.81 -2.48 2.66
N ARG A 32 8.02 -3.63 2.03
CA ARG A 32 9.22 -4.47 2.24
C ARG A 32 10.48 -3.64 2.07
#